data_AF-A0AA93CP83-F1
#
_entry.id   AF-A0AA93CP83-F1
#
_cell.length_a   1.000
_cell.length_b   1.000
_cell.length_c   1.000
_cell.angle_alpha   90.00
_cell.angle_beta   90.00
_cell.angle_gamma   90.00
#
_symmetry.space_group_name_H-M   'P 1'
#
loop_
_entity.id
_entity.type
_entity.pdbx_description
1 polymer ?
#
loop_
_entity_poly.entity_id
_entity_poly.type
_entity_poly.pdbx_seq_one_letter_code
_entity_poly.pdbx_strand_id
1 'polypeptide(L)'
;MSKKTKFKVAITVVSLILSFLYHLSPYKLEFLGHYYKIWAHRANSAEKLDSALQYFDGVELDLIYDVEGDFFDVNHLTSESVGLKFEEYLNTLDKTQHPLLWLDIKNLNKDTAGNILDKLLRIFRKRNHPLKNILIETRYADALPIFTKEGFRTSYYLPYDLRKRDEEKLQVVIRKIEMILSEQPSIGISTNHRDYHIIKEHFPNRRKYIWILVPFINIDFFITKEILNDEKVEVVLINYNALKGNR
;
A
#
# COMPACT_ATOMS: atom_id res chain seq x y z
N MET A 1 -3.03 41.42 -32.21
CA MET A 1 -3.85 40.48 -31.40
C MET A 1 -4.79 41.28 -30.48
N SER A 2 -6.11 41.04 -30.50
CA SER A 2 -7.08 41.84 -29.72
C SER A 2 -6.92 41.66 -28.20
N LYS A 3 -7.35 42.64 -27.37
CA LYS A 3 -7.36 42.50 -25.90
C LYS A 3 -8.11 41.24 -25.44
N LYS A 4 -9.24 40.92 -26.09
CA LYS A 4 -10.01 39.69 -25.83
C LYS A 4 -9.21 38.43 -26.14
N THR A 5 -8.45 38.43 -27.22
CA THR A 5 -7.59 37.30 -27.60
C THR A 5 -6.43 37.13 -26.61
N LYS A 6 -5.77 38.22 -26.19
CA LYS A 6 -4.71 38.17 -25.15
C LYS A 6 -5.24 37.61 -23.83
N PHE A 7 -6.44 38.03 -23.42
CA PHE A 7 -7.08 37.54 -22.21
C PHE A 7 -7.42 36.05 -22.28
N LYS A 8 -7.99 35.57 -23.40
CA LYS A 8 -8.25 34.13 -23.61
C LYS A 8 -6.97 33.30 -23.56
N VAL A 9 -5.90 33.74 -24.24
CA VAL A 9 -4.60 33.07 -24.22
C VAL A 9 -4.05 32.99 -22.79
N ALA A 10 -4.13 34.08 -22.02
CA ALA A 10 -3.69 34.09 -20.63
C ALA A 10 -4.46 33.07 -19.77
N ILE A 11 -5.79 33.01 -19.89
CA ILE A 11 -6.62 32.02 -19.18
C ILE A 11 -6.20 30.59 -19.53
N THR A 12 -6.00 30.30 -20.82
CA THR A 12 -5.59 28.96 -21.26
C THR A 12 -4.23 28.58 -20.69
N VAL A 13 -3.25 29.47 -20.75
CA VAL A 13 -1.91 29.23 -20.18
C VAL A 13 -1.98 28.99 -18.67
N VAL A 14 -2.74 29.82 -17.94
CA VAL A 14 -2.93 29.64 -16.50
C VAL A 14 -3.61 28.31 -16.19
N SER A 15 -4.63 27.92 -16.96
CA SER A 15 -5.34 26.65 -16.77
C SER A 15 -4.42 25.45 -17.00
N LEU A 16 -3.55 25.51 -18.02
CA LEU A 16 -2.56 24.47 -18.29
C LEU A 16 -1.52 24.37 -17.16
N ILE A 17 -1.04 25.51 -16.65
CA ILE A 17 -0.11 25.54 -15.50
C ILE A 17 -0.78 24.94 -14.26
N LEU A 18 -2.01 25.34 -13.94
CA LEU A 18 -2.75 24.79 -12.80
C LEU A 18 -3.00 23.29 -12.95
N SER A 19 -3.37 22.82 -14.13
CA SER A 19 -3.53 21.39 -14.41
C SER A 19 -2.21 20.65 -14.22
N PHE A 20 -1.10 21.19 -14.71
CA PHE A 20 0.23 20.61 -14.55
C PHE A 20 0.65 20.55 -13.08
N LEU A 21 0.49 21.64 -12.33
CA LEU A 21 0.76 21.69 -10.90
C LEU A 21 -0.13 20.72 -10.11
N TYR A 22 -1.41 20.60 -10.49
CA TYR A 22 -2.31 19.63 -9.90
C TYR A 22 -1.82 18.21 -10.11
N HIS A 23 -1.28 17.88 -11.29
CA HIS A 23 -0.72 16.55 -11.54
C HIS A 23 0.51 16.25 -10.67
N LEU A 24 1.34 17.24 -10.37
CA LEU A 24 2.50 17.10 -9.49
C LEU A 24 2.15 17.04 -7.99
N SER A 25 1.03 17.65 -7.59
CA SER A 25 0.62 17.69 -6.19
C SER A 25 0.24 16.29 -5.67
N PRO A 26 0.78 15.83 -4.53
CA PRO A 26 0.28 14.64 -3.86
C PRO A 26 -1.10 14.86 -3.21
N TYR A 27 -1.45 16.13 -2.94
CA TYR A 27 -2.77 16.50 -2.43
C TYR A 27 -3.77 16.62 -3.59
N LYS A 28 -4.68 15.65 -3.68
CA LYS A 28 -5.73 15.58 -4.70
C LYS A 28 -7.12 15.83 -4.10
N LEU A 29 -8.04 16.38 -4.89
CA LEU A 29 -9.39 16.73 -4.42
C LEU A 29 -10.22 15.49 -4.07
N GLU A 30 -9.99 14.39 -4.79
CA GLU A 30 -10.53 13.06 -4.54
C GLU A 30 -10.27 12.61 -3.09
N PHE A 31 -9.15 13.04 -2.50
CA PHE A 31 -8.73 12.63 -1.15
C PHE A 31 -9.11 13.61 -0.05
N LEU A 32 -9.75 14.73 -0.39
CA LEU A 32 -10.12 15.77 0.57
C LEU A 32 -10.89 15.19 1.76
N GLY A 33 -10.41 15.47 2.98
CA GLY A 33 -10.95 14.94 4.24
C GLY A 33 -10.38 13.59 4.69
N HIS A 34 -9.59 12.90 3.85
CA HIS A 34 -9.10 11.55 4.12
C HIS A 34 -7.61 11.35 3.79
N TYR A 35 -6.81 12.42 3.75
CA TYR A 35 -5.37 12.32 3.47
C TYR A 35 -4.62 11.36 4.40
N TYR A 36 -5.06 11.23 5.66
CA TYR A 36 -4.50 10.29 6.64
C TYR A 36 -4.64 8.80 6.25
N LYS A 37 -5.54 8.47 5.32
CA LYS A 37 -5.70 7.11 4.76
C LYS A 37 -4.81 6.88 3.54
N ILE A 38 -4.24 7.92 2.94
CA ILE A 38 -3.55 7.82 1.65
C ILE A 38 -2.07 7.55 1.89
N TRP A 39 -1.56 6.42 1.39
CA TRP A 39 -0.15 6.06 1.50
C TRP A 39 0.48 5.88 0.11
N ALA A 40 1.79 6.11 0.02
CA ALA A 40 2.54 5.93 -1.22
C ALA A 40 2.78 4.44 -1.50
N HIS A 41 2.40 3.98 -2.69
CA HIS A 41 2.73 2.64 -3.19
C HIS A 41 4.17 2.57 -3.69
N ARG A 42 4.83 1.44 -3.41
CA ARG A 42 6.20 1.10 -3.81
C ARG A 42 7.18 2.19 -3.49
N ALA A 43 7.45 2.44 -2.23
CA ALA A 43 8.56 3.28 -1.81
C ALA A 43 9.85 2.45 -1.75
N ASN A 44 10.25 1.78 -2.84
CA ASN A 44 11.33 0.79 -2.84
C ASN A 44 12.75 1.40 -2.92
N SER A 45 12.89 2.68 -2.58
CA SER A 45 14.18 3.38 -2.52
C SER A 45 14.24 4.34 -1.34
N ALA A 46 15.45 4.63 -0.90
CA ALA A 46 15.72 5.62 0.12
C ALA A 46 15.15 7.01 -0.23
N GLU A 47 15.34 7.44 -1.48
CA GLU A 47 14.92 8.76 -1.95
C GLU A 47 13.40 8.87 -2.03
N LYS A 48 12.72 7.80 -2.47
CA LYS A 48 11.26 7.79 -2.54
C LYS A 48 10.63 7.69 -1.16
N LEU A 49 11.23 6.95 -0.23
CA LEU A 49 10.81 6.93 1.17
C LEU A 49 10.85 8.33 1.78
N ASP A 50 12.02 9.00 1.73
CA ASP A 50 12.19 10.36 2.26
C ASP A 50 11.20 11.35 1.63
N SER A 51 11.07 11.29 0.31
CA SER A 51 10.13 12.14 -0.43
C SER A 51 8.66 11.84 -0.08
N ALA A 52 8.27 10.59 0.07
CA ALA A 52 6.89 10.19 0.36
C ALA A 52 6.47 10.61 1.78
N LEU A 53 7.35 10.47 2.77
CA LEU A 53 7.06 10.80 4.16
C LEU A 53 6.91 12.30 4.42
N GLN A 54 7.20 13.16 3.43
CA GLN A 54 6.83 14.58 3.47
C GLN A 54 5.33 14.82 3.23
N TYR A 55 4.60 13.82 2.72
CA TYR A 55 3.21 13.97 2.28
C TYR A 55 2.25 12.91 2.84
N PHE A 56 2.78 11.76 3.26
CA PHE A 56 1.98 10.62 3.71
C PHE A 56 2.47 10.12 5.06
N ASP A 57 1.54 9.71 5.92
CA ASP A 57 1.86 9.13 7.23
C ASP A 57 2.46 7.71 7.12
N GLY A 58 2.31 7.08 5.95
CA GLY A 58 2.82 5.76 5.68
C GLY A 58 3.14 5.49 4.22
N VAL A 59 3.87 4.40 4.03
CA VAL A 59 4.31 3.89 2.73
C VAL A 59 4.13 2.39 2.65
N GLU A 60 3.95 1.88 1.44
CA GLU A 60 4.09 0.46 1.12
C GLU A 60 5.42 0.23 0.38
N LEU A 61 6.04 -0.91 0.64
CA LEU A 61 7.23 -1.37 -0.05
C LEU A 61 7.26 -2.89 -0.21
N ASP A 62 7.91 -3.31 -1.27
CA ASP A 62 8.13 -4.69 -1.61
C ASP A 62 9.40 -5.22 -0.92
N LEU A 63 9.30 -6.38 -0.27
CA LEU A 63 10.43 -7.08 0.33
C LEU A 63 10.55 -8.51 -0.19
N ILE A 64 11.79 -8.95 -0.40
CA ILE A 64 12.12 -10.35 -0.62
C ILE A 64 13.09 -10.78 0.48
N TYR A 65 12.75 -11.84 1.22
CA TYR A 65 13.62 -12.37 2.27
C TYR A 65 14.61 -13.38 1.70
N ASP A 66 15.91 -13.12 1.89
CA ASP A 66 16.98 -14.05 1.59
C ASP A 66 17.24 -14.94 2.82
N VAL A 67 16.93 -16.24 2.69
CA VAL A 67 17.05 -17.21 3.77
C VAL A 67 18.51 -17.55 4.07
N GLU A 68 19.37 -17.62 3.05
CA GLU A 68 20.78 -18.00 3.21
C GLU A 68 21.59 -16.87 3.85
N GLY A 69 21.31 -15.63 3.46
CA GLY A 69 21.97 -14.43 3.95
C GLY A 69 21.32 -13.77 5.17
N ASP A 70 20.15 -14.22 5.62
CA ASP A 70 19.37 -13.63 6.74
C ASP A 70 19.15 -12.10 6.57
N PHE A 71 18.68 -11.67 5.40
CA PHE A 71 18.37 -10.26 5.13
C PHE A 71 17.14 -10.08 4.23
N PHE A 72 16.56 -8.88 4.26
CA PHE A 72 15.52 -8.48 3.31
C PHE A 72 16.12 -7.59 2.23
N ASP A 73 15.88 -7.94 0.98
CA ASP A 73 16.12 -7.08 -0.19
C ASP A 73 14.88 -6.22 -0.44
N VAL A 74 15.08 -4.91 -0.61
CA VAL A 74 14.00 -3.96 -0.95
C VAL A 74 13.80 -3.99 -2.46
N ASN A 75 12.94 -4.89 -2.92
CA ASN A 75 12.76 -5.15 -4.33
C ASN A 75 11.43 -5.83 -4.65
N HIS A 76 10.93 -5.59 -5.86
CA HIS A 76 9.79 -6.32 -6.43
C HIS A 76 10.28 -7.54 -7.23
N LEU A 77 9.53 -8.65 -7.22
CA LEU A 77 9.90 -9.90 -7.92
C LEU A 77 10.23 -9.73 -9.42
N THR A 78 9.63 -8.74 -10.08
CA THR A 78 9.81 -8.48 -11.52
C THR A 78 10.91 -7.48 -11.83
N SER A 79 11.65 -7.02 -10.83
CA SER A 79 12.66 -5.98 -10.95
C SER A 79 14.02 -6.54 -10.57
N GLU A 80 15.07 -6.09 -11.26
CA GLU A 80 16.43 -6.43 -10.88
C GLU A 80 16.77 -5.80 -9.53
N SER A 81 17.30 -6.62 -8.62
CA SER A 81 17.77 -6.17 -7.32
C SER A 81 18.89 -5.15 -7.51
N VAL A 82 18.86 -4.10 -6.70
CA VAL A 82 19.96 -3.12 -6.58
C VAL A 82 20.80 -3.35 -5.33
N GLY A 83 20.56 -4.47 -4.62
CA GLY A 83 21.26 -4.83 -3.39
C GLY A 83 20.93 -3.95 -2.19
N LEU A 84 19.80 -3.23 -2.23
CA LEU A 84 19.38 -2.36 -1.13
C LEU A 84 18.76 -3.19 0.00
N LYS A 85 19.49 -3.34 1.10
CA LYS A 85 18.98 -4.08 2.27
C LYS A 85 17.95 -3.27 3.03
N PHE A 86 16.93 -3.91 3.58
CA PHE A 86 15.89 -3.22 4.35
C PHE A 86 16.43 -2.48 5.58
N GLU A 87 17.47 -3.01 6.24
CA GLU A 87 18.12 -2.31 7.35
C GLU A 87 18.80 -1.00 6.90
N GLU A 88 19.39 -0.99 5.70
CA GLU A 88 20.00 0.21 5.10
C GLU A 88 18.92 1.20 4.67
N TYR A 89 17.85 0.69 4.06
CA TYR A 89 16.66 1.47 3.73
C TYR A 89 16.08 2.20 4.96
N LEU A 90 15.95 1.50 6.09
CA LEU A 90 15.46 2.11 7.33
C LEU A 90 16.45 3.11 7.96
N ASN A 91 17.74 3.09 7.62
CA ASN A 91 18.71 4.07 8.13
C ASN A 91 18.47 5.48 7.60
N THR A 92 17.66 5.63 6.55
CA THR A 92 17.18 6.93 6.06
C THR A 92 16.25 7.62 7.05
N LEU A 93 15.56 6.83 7.88
CA LEU A 93 14.66 7.34 8.91
C LEU A 93 15.47 7.70 10.16
N ASP A 94 15.14 8.85 10.75
CA ASP A 94 15.61 9.18 12.09
C ASP A 94 15.15 8.10 13.08
N LYS A 95 15.95 7.84 14.12
CA LYS A 95 15.61 6.80 15.12
C LYS A 95 14.33 7.10 15.90
N THR A 96 13.91 8.37 15.93
CA THR A 96 12.67 8.84 16.58
C THR A 96 11.47 8.84 15.63
N GLN A 97 11.69 8.65 14.33
CA GLN A 97 10.62 8.55 13.35
C GLN A 97 10.04 7.13 13.33
N HIS A 98 8.71 7.07 13.43
CA HIS A 98 7.96 5.81 13.41
C HIS A 98 6.83 5.88 12.38
N PRO A 99 7.16 6.06 11.08
CA PRO A 99 6.16 6.08 10.02
C PRO A 99 5.40 4.75 9.97
N LEU A 100 4.22 4.77 9.38
CA LEU A 100 3.46 3.55 9.16
C LEU A 100 4.05 2.81 7.94
N LEU A 101 4.38 1.53 8.12
CA LEU A 101 5.02 0.74 7.06
C LEU A 101 4.13 -0.44 6.69
N TRP A 102 3.80 -0.55 5.41
CA TRP A 102 3.18 -1.73 4.82
C TRP A 102 4.25 -2.54 4.08
N LEU A 103 4.58 -3.71 4.62
CA LEU A 103 5.57 -4.63 4.06
C LEU A 103 4.84 -5.68 3.21
N ASP A 104 4.92 -5.56 1.88
CA ASP A 104 4.49 -6.61 0.94
C ASP A 104 5.64 -7.61 0.75
N ILE A 105 5.63 -8.68 1.57
CA ILE A 105 6.73 -9.66 1.61
C ILE A 105 6.43 -10.79 0.63
N LYS A 106 7.07 -10.74 -0.54
CA LYS A 106 6.71 -11.54 -1.72
C LYS A 106 6.86 -13.04 -1.54
N ASN A 107 7.83 -13.46 -0.73
CA ASN A 107 8.12 -14.85 -0.43
C ASN A 107 7.78 -15.25 1.01
N LEU A 108 6.95 -14.46 1.72
CA LEU A 108 6.40 -14.86 3.01
C LEU A 108 5.39 -16.00 2.82
N ASN A 109 5.74 -17.19 3.29
CA ASN A 109 4.90 -18.37 3.33
C ASN A 109 5.17 -19.14 4.63
N LYS A 110 4.51 -20.29 4.83
CA LYS A 110 4.65 -21.07 6.07
C LYS A 110 6.09 -21.51 6.38
N ASP A 111 6.88 -21.79 5.35
CA ASP A 111 8.26 -22.27 5.51
C ASP A 111 9.22 -21.12 5.89
N THR A 112 8.98 -19.91 5.38
CA THR A 112 9.83 -18.73 5.63
C THR A 112 9.34 -17.86 6.80
N ALA A 113 8.11 -18.06 7.27
CA ALA A 113 7.45 -17.19 8.25
C ALA A 113 8.24 -17.02 9.56
N GLY A 114 8.80 -18.12 10.09
CA GLY A 114 9.57 -18.08 11.34
C GLY A 114 10.82 -17.22 11.21
N ASN A 115 11.64 -17.45 10.18
CA ASN A 115 12.85 -16.69 9.90
C ASN A 115 12.54 -15.20 9.65
N ILE A 116 11.51 -14.91 8.86
CA ILE A 116 11.05 -13.55 8.58
C ILE A 116 10.63 -12.85 9.88
N LEU A 117 9.85 -13.51 10.73
CA LEU A 117 9.43 -12.95 12.01
C LEU A 117 10.63 -12.60 12.90
N ASP A 118 11.55 -13.53 13.08
CA ASP A 118 12.74 -13.33 13.92
C ASP A 118 13.59 -12.18 13.40
N LYS A 119 13.78 -12.07 12.08
CA LYS A 119 14.51 -10.97 11.46
C LYS A 119 13.80 -9.64 11.67
N LEU A 120 12.48 -9.55 11.41
CA LEU A 120 11.72 -8.31 11.60
C LEU A 120 11.71 -7.86 13.06
N LEU A 121 11.54 -8.78 14.01
CA LEU A 121 11.62 -8.47 15.44
C LEU A 121 12.99 -7.89 15.80
N ARG A 122 14.08 -8.47 15.29
CA ARG A 122 15.46 -7.97 15.51
C ARG A 122 15.61 -6.54 14.98
N ILE A 123 15.15 -6.29 13.75
CA ILE A 123 15.22 -4.98 13.09
C ILE A 123 14.42 -3.94 13.88
N PHE A 124 13.14 -4.19 14.15
CA PHE A 124 12.26 -3.19 14.74
C PHE A 124 12.49 -2.98 16.23
N ARG A 125 12.88 -4.02 16.99
CA ARG A 125 13.30 -3.85 18.41
C ARG A 125 14.56 -3.00 18.52
N LYS A 126 15.56 -3.23 17.65
CA LYS A 126 16.80 -2.41 17.60
C LYS A 126 16.49 -0.92 17.33
N ARG A 127 15.42 -0.63 16.59
CA ARG A 127 14.98 0.72 16.27
C ARG A 127 13.91 1.28 17.23
N ASN A 128 13.48 0.51 18.23
CA ASN A 128 12.33 0.83 19.08
C ASN A 128 11.08 1.24 18.27
N HIS A 129 10.89 0.64 17.08
CA HIS A 129 9.76 0.96 16.21
C HIS A 129 8.52 0.17 16.66
N PRO A 130 7.37 0.82 16.93
CA PRO A 130 6.17 0.12 17.39
C PRO A 130 5.65 -0.89 16.36
N LEU A 131 5.56 -2.17 16.73
CA LEU A 131 5.12 -3.23 15.79
C LEU A 131 3.69 -3.00 15.25
N LYS A 132 2.83 -2.32 16.02
CA LYS A 132 1.49 -1.92 15.59
C LYS A 132 1.48 -0.92 14.41
N ASN A 133 2.59 -0.25 14.13
CA ASN A 133 2.75 0.65 12.99
C ASN A 133 3.16 -0.11 11.72
N ILE A 134 3.41 -1.41 11.83
CA ILE A 134 3.86 -2.28 10.75
C ILE A 134 2.70 -3.18 10.32
N LEU A 135 2.35 -3.11 9.03
CA LEU A 135 1.43 -4.01 8.36
C LEU A 135 2.21 -5.04 7.55
N ILE A 136 2.01 -6.32 7.85
CA ILE A 136 2.56 -7.44 7.10
C ILE A 136 1.51 -7.95 6.12
N GLU A 137 1.85 -7.98 4.85
CA GLU A 137 0.99 -8.52 3.80
C GLU A 137 1.59 -9.77 3.16
N THR A 138 0.73 -10.76 2.89
CA THR A 138 1.05 -11.89 2.01
C THR A 138 -0.24 -12.52 1.45
N ARG A 139 -0.09 -13.27 0.35
CA ARG A 139 -1.14 -14.16 -0.18
C ARG A 139 -1.32 -15.46 0.62
N TYR A 140 -0.38 -15.80 1.51
CA TYR A 140 -0.40 -17.01 2.32
C TYR A 140 -0.94 -16.69 3.70
N ALA A 141 -2.27 -16.65 3.83
CA ALA A 141 -2.92 -16.23 5.07
C ALA A 141 -2.59 -17.12 6.28
N ASP A 142 -2.26 -18.39 6.06
CA ASP A 142 -1.85 -19.33 7.10
C ASP A 142 -0.49 -18.98 7.75
N ALA A 143 0.33 -18.13 7.10
CA ALA A 143 1.58 -17.63 7.66
C ALA A 143 1.41 -16.41 8.60
N LEU A 144 0.27 -15.70 8.54
CA LEU A 144 0.01 -14.46 9.28
C LEU A 144 -0.21 -14.58 10.80
N PRO A 145 -0.71 -15.71 11.38
CA PRO A 145 -1.02 -15.77 12.80
C PRO A 145 0.14 -15.44 13.73
N ILE A 146 1.36 -15.88 13.40
CA ILE A 146 2.54 -15.65 14.25
C ILE A 146 2.91 -14.16 14.34
N PHE A 147 2.75 -13.41 13.25
CA PHE A 147 2.99 -11.96 13.23
C PHE A 147 1.93 -11.21 14.02
N THR A 148 0.68 -11.61 13.84
CA THR A 148 -0.46 -11.04 14.58
C THR A 148 -0.27 -11.21 16.09
N LYS A 149 0.19 -12.39 16.52
CA LYS A 149 0.45 -12.71 17.95
C LYS A 149 1.53 -11.82 18.56
N GLU A 150 2.57 -11.47 17.80
CA GLU A 150 3.64 -10.56 18.23
C GLU A 150 3.24 -9.08 18.21
N GLY A 151 2.05 -8.74 17.69
CA GLY A 151 1.51 -7.38 17.69
C GLY A 151 1.69 -6.61 16.37
N PHE A 152 2.14 -7.27 15.30
CA PHE A 152 2.06 -6.70 13.96
C PHE A 152 0.61 -6.60 13.50
N ARG A 153 0.32 -5.59 12.67
CA ARG A 153 -0.89 -5.63 11.85
C ARG A 153 -0.65 -6.58 10.69
N THR A 154 -1.70 -7.26 10.24
CA THR A 154 -1.60 -8.28 9.18
C THR A 154 -2.72 -8.10 8.16
N SER A 155 -2.40 -8.38 6.89
CA SER A 155 -3.34 -8.37 5.77
C SER A 155 -3.19 -9.61 4.91
N TYR A 156 -4.32 -10.25 4.61
CA TYR A 156 -4.40 -11.26 3.57
C TYR A 156 -4.60 -10.59 2.20
N TYR A 157 -3.60 -10.74 1.34
CA TYR A 157 -3.69 -10.34 -0.06
C TYR A 157 -4.65 -11.25 -0.81
N LEU A 158 -5.82 -10.73 -1.12
CA LEU A 158 -6.86 -11.47 -1.82
C LEU A 158 -6.48 -11.80 -3.26
N PRO A 159 -7.02 -12.91 -3.80
CA PRO A 159 -6.88 -13.23 -5.22
C PRO A 159 -7.34 -12.08 -6.11
N TYR A 160 -6.56 -11.79 -7.15
CA TYR A 160 -6.87 -10.72 -8.11
C TYR A 160 -8.13 -11.00 -8.94
N ASP A 161 -8.68 -9.90 -9.47
CA ASP A 161 -9.70 -9.87 -10.51
C ASP A 161 -10.96 -10.66 -10.14
N LEU A 162 -11.41 -10.54 -8.88
CA LEU A 162 -12.62 -11.20 -8.41
C LEU A 162 -13.82 -10.86 -9.28
N ARG A 163 -13.94 -9.59 -9.71
CA ARG A 163 -14.96 -9.09 -10.63
C ARG A 163 -14.99 -9.74 -12.01
N LYS A 164 -13.90 -10.38 -12.45
CA LYS A 164 -13.80 -11.02 -13.77
C LYS A 164 -14.23 -12.48 -13.71
N ARG A 165 -14.49 -13.01 -12.52
CA ARG A 165 -14.93 -14.40 -12.35
C ARG A 165 -16.43 -14.48 -12.63
N ASP A 166 -16.83 -15.59 -13.22
CA ASP A 166 -18.24 -15.97 -13.24
C ASP A 166 -18.73 -16.23 -11.81
N GLU A 167 -20.05 -16.18 -11.63
CA GLU A 167 -20.71 -16.24 -10.32
C GLU A 167 -20.32 -17.51 -9.54
N GLU A 168 -20.34 -18.67 -10.17
CA GLU A 168 -20.02 -19.94 -9.50
C GLU A 168 -18.57 -19.95 -8.99
N LYS A 169 -17.62 -19.53 -9.83
CA LYS A 169 -16.21 -19.44 -9.43
C LYS A 169 -15.99 -18.37 -8.38
N LEU A 170 -16.68 -17.23 -8.46
CA LEU A 170 -16.61 -16.18 -7.46
C LEU A 170 -17.06 -16.72 -6.10
N GLN A 171 -18.22 -17.38 -6.03
CA GLN A 171 -18.74 -17.95 -4.79
C GLN A 171 -17.80 -19.00 -4.18
N VAL A 172 -17.14 -19.83 -5.00
CA VAL A 172 -16.12 -20.76 -4.51
C VAL A 172 -14.93 -20.01 -3.88
N VAL A 173 -14.49 -18.90 -4.48
CA VAL A 173 -13.40 -18.09 -3.93
C VAL A 173 -13.83 -17.37 -2.65
N ILE A 174 -15.03 -16.79 -2.62
CA ILE A 174 -15.56 -16.10 -1.43
C ILE A 174 -15.65 -17.06 -0.24
N ARG A 175 -16.18 -18.28 -0.43
CA ARG A 175 -16.24 -19.28 0.65
C ARG A 175 -14.86 -19.65 1.19
N LYS A 176 -13.84 -19.75 0.33
CA LYS A 176 -12.46 -20.01 0.76
C LYS A 176 -11.90 -18.86 1.60
N ILE A 177 -12.13 -17.62 1.16
CA ILE A 177 -11.70 -16.43 1.90
C ILE A 177 -12.43 -16.38 3.26
N GLU A 178 -13.74 -16.61 3.27
CA GLU A 178 -14.56 -16.61 4.49
C GLU A 178 -14.07 -17.63 5.52
N MET A 179 -13.77 -18.85 5.08
CA MET A 179 -13.21 -19.90 5.95
C MET A 179 -11.90 -19.42 6.61
N ILE A 180 -10.95 -18.88 5.83
CA ILE A 180 -9.69 -18.33 6.34
C ILE A 180 -9.95 -17.21 7.36
N LEU A 181 -10.84 -16.27 7.05
CA LEU A 181 -11.13 -15.11 7.90
C LEU A 181 -11.89 -15.49 9.18
N SER A 182 -12.65 -16.59 9.16
CA SER A 182 -13.36 -17.09 10.33
C SER A 182 -12.41 -17.61 11.40
N GLU A 183 -11.29 -18.23 10.99
CA GLU A 183 -10.24 -18.73 11.87
C GLU A 183 -9.29 -17.63 12.34
N GLN A 184 -9.26 -16.49 11.62
CA GLN A 184 -8.33 -15.40 11.85
C GLN A 184 -9.05 -14.05 11.97
N PRO A 185 -9.82 -13.81 13.04
CA PRO A 185 -10.73 -12.65 13.14
C PRO A 185 -10.03 -11.29 13.14
N SER A 186 -8.72 -11.26 13.43
CA SER A 186 -7.91 -10.04 13.51
C SER A 186 -7.15 -9.71 12.22
N ILE A 187 -7.14 -10.54 11.18
CA ILE A 187 -6.44 -10.17 9.94
C ILE A 187 -7.32 -9.22 9.12
N GLY A 188 -6.70 -8.23 8.48
CA GLY A 188 -7.35 -7.44 7.44
C GLY A 188 -7.26 -8.14 6.08
N ILE A 189 -7.84 -7.51 5.06
CA ILE A 189 -7.78 -7.95 3.68
C ILE A 189 -7.33 -6.81 2.78
N SER A 190 -6.55 -7.14 1.76
CA SER A 190 -6.07 -6.19 0.78
C SER A 190 -6.51 -6.58 -0.63
N THR A 191 -7.01 -5.60 -1.39
CA THR A 191 -7.52 -5.84 -2.75
C THR A 191 -7.55 -4.59 -3.62
N ASN A 192 -7.55 -4.81 -4.93
CA ASN A 192 -7.58 -3.73 -5.90
C ASN A 192 -8.93 -3.02 -5.78
N HIS A 193 -8.94 -1.70 -5.93
CA HIS A 193 -10.19 -0.92 -5.87
C HIS A 193 -11.28 -1.42 -6.81
N ARG A 194 -10.93 -2.08 -7.91
CA ARG A 194 -11.89 -2.66 -8.86
C ARG A 194 -12.73 -3.79 -8.27
N ASP A 195 -12.24 -4.46 -7.24
CA ASP A 195 -12.95 -5.52 -6.52
C ASP A 195 -13.61 -5.00 -5.24
N TYR A 196 -13.56 -3.69 -4.96
CA TYR A 196 -14.03 -3.09 -3.71
C TYR A 196 -15.49 -3.43 -3.40
N HIS A 197 -16.41 -3.32 -4.37
CA HIS A 197 -17.83 -3.59 -4.11
C HIS A 197 -18.09 -5.04 -3.70
N ILE A 198 -17.42 -6.01 -4.34
CA ILE A 198 -17.50 -7.44 -3.98
C ILE A 198 -17.02 -7.64 -2.55
N ILE A 199 -15.89 -7.02 -2.20
CA ILE A 199 -15.32 -7.14 -0.85
C ILE A 199 -16.17 -6.42 0.21
N LYS A 200 -16.77 -5.28 -0.13
CA LYS A 200 -17.70 -4.56 0.74
C LYS A 200 -18.95 -5.38 1.02
N GLU A 201 -19.48 -6.04 0.00
CA GLU A 201 -20.68 -6.89 0.10
C GLU A 201 -20.43 -8.13 0.95
N HIS A 202 -19.38 -8.91 0.64
CA HIS A 202 -19.13 -10.18 1.31
C HIS A 202 -18.38 -10.04 2.65
N PHE A 203 -17.58 -8.99 2.82
CA PHE A 203 -16.75 -8.77 4.01
C PHE A 203 -16.94 -7.36 4.59
N PRO A 204 -18.18 -6.93 4.89
CA PRO A 204 -18.47 -5.53 5.24
C PRO A 204 -17.72 -5.10 6.49
N ASN A 205 -17.61 -5.97 7.50
CA ASN A 205 -17.00 -5.65 8.80
C ASN A 205 -15.49 -5.87 8.87
N ARG A 206 -14.86 -6.37 7.80
CA ARG A 206 -13.41 -6.64 7.79
C ARG A 206 -12.64 -5.36 7.50
N ARG A 207 -11.49 -5.21 8.17
CA ARG A 207 -10.51 -4.16 7.85
C ARG A 207 -10.00 -4.34 6.44
N LYS A 208 -9.96 -3.27 5.66
CA LYS A 208 -9.63 -3.26 4.25
C LYS A 208 -8.44 -2.35 3.99
N TYR A 209 -7.58 -2.80 3.10
CA TYR A 209 -6.48 -2.04 2.55
C TYR A 209 -6.60 -2.05 1.02
N ILE A 210 -6.88 -0.89 0.43
CA ILE A 210 -7.30 -0.81 -0.96
C ILE A 210 -6.18 -0.18 -1.79
N TRP A 211 -5.98 -0.67 -3.00
CA TRP A 211 -4.97 -0.11 -3.90
C TRP A 211 -5.63 0.44 -5.18
N ILE A 212 -5.48 1.76 -5.36
CA ILE A 212 -5.96 2.54 -6.51
C ILE A 212 -4.75 2.87 -7.39
N LEU A 213 -4.22 1.85 -8.06
CA LEU A 213 -3.02 1.97 -8.88
C LEU A 213 -3.33 2.26 -10.36
N VAL A 214 -4.20 3.22 -10.60
CA VAL A 214 -4.46 3.73 -11.96
C VAL A 214 -3.73 5.06 -12.15
N PRO A 215 -3.42 5.46 -13.39
CA PRO A 215 -3.00 6.83 -13.66
C PRO A 215 -4.02 7.81 -13.07
N PHE A 216 -3.58 8.94 -12.53
CA PHE A 216 -4.47 9.92 -11.90
C PHE A 216 -5.62 10.37 -12.80
N ILE A 217 -5.37 10.49 -14.11
CA ILE A 217 -6.39 10.82 -15.12
C ILE A 217 -7.52 9.78 -15.23
N ASN A 218 -7.29 8.57 -14.73
CA ASN A 218 -8.20 7.44 -14.77
C ASN A 218 -8.75 7.09 -13.38
N ILE A 219 -8.45 7.89 -12.35
CA ILE A 219 -9.08 7.72 -11.04
C ILE A 219 -10.54 8.12 -11.16
N ASP A 220 -11.43 7.20 -10.78
CA ASP A 220 -12.83 7.51 -10.63
C ASP A 220 -13.04 8.20 -9.27
N PHE A 221 -13.48 9.46 -9.34
CA PHE A 221 -13.71 10.31 -8.18
C PHE A 221 -14.75 9.72 -7.22
N PHE A 222 -15.84 9.16 -7.75
CA PHE A 222 -16.95 8.68 -6.93
C PHE A 222 -16.60 7.41 -6.19
N ILE A 223 -16.00 6.43 -6.88
CA ILE A 223 -15.57 5.19 -6.23
C ILE A 223 -14.47 5.46 -5.20
N THR A 224 -13.57 6.40 -5.50
CA THR A 224 -12.50 6.79 -4.57
C THR A 224 -13.08 7.43 -3.31
N LYS A 225 -14.06 8.34 -3.45
CA LYS A 225 -14.77 8.92 -2.30
C LYS A 225 -15.54 7.87 -1.51
N GLU A 226 -16.20 6.93 -2.18
CA GLU A 226 -16.89 5.84 -1.50
C GLU A 226 -15.93 4.99 -0.66
N ILE A 227 -14.80 4.58 -1.24
CA ILE A 227 -13.75 3.82 -0.56
C ILE A 227 -13.22 4.60 0.65
N LEU A 228 -12.95 5.90 0.51
CA LEU A 228 -12.39 6.71 1.59
C LEU A 228 -13.37 6.97 2.73
N ASN A 229 -14.66 7.08 2.42
CA ASN A 229 -15.74 7.22 3.39
C ASN A 229 -16.04 5.92 4.15
N ASP A 230 -15.60 4.77 3.64
CA ASP A 230 -15.75 3.49 4.34
C ASP A 230 -14.85 3.45 5.58
N GLU A 231 -15.47 3.38 6.76
CA GLU A 231 -14.78 3.31 8.06
C GLU A 231 -13.91 2.05 8.19
N LYS A 232 -14.23 0.99 7.44
CA LYS A 232 -13.44 -0.25 7.46
C LYS A 232 -12.26 -0.22 6.50
N VAL A 233 -12.17 0.78 5.62
CA VAL A 233 -10.97 1.03 4.83
C VAL A 233 -10.00 1.88 5.65
N GLU A 234 -8.87 1.29 6.00
CA GLU A 234 -7.86 1.95 6.85
C GLU A 234 -6.77 2.63 6.02
N VAL A 235 -6.38 2.03 4.90
CA VAL A 235 -5.35 2.56 4.00
C VAL A 235 -5.81 2.43 2.56
N VAL A 236 -5.52 3.47 1.77
CA VAL A 236 -5.62 3.48 0.32
C VAL A 236 -4.24 3.79 -0.27
N LEU A 237 -3.68 2.81 -1.00
CA LEU A 237 -2.44 2.98 -1.74
C LEU A 237 -2.71 3.70 -3.06
N ILE A 238 -1.85 4.67 -3.36
CA ILE A 238 -1.86 5.41 -4.63
C ILE A 238 -0.50 5.37 -5.29
N ASN A 239 -0.48 5.58 -6.61
CA ASN A 239 0.77 5.84 -7.31
C ASN A 239 1.35 7.19 -6.86
N TYR A 240 2.59 7.17 -6.37
CA TYR A 240 3.37 8.37 -6.05
C TYR A 240 4.68 8.33 -6.83
N ASN A 241 4.97 9.40 -7.57
CA ASN A 241 6.20 9.53 -8.33
C ASN A 241 7.12 10.54 -7.64
N ALA A 242 8.16 10.04 -6.99
CA ALA A 242 9.21 10.89 -6.45
C ALA A 242 10.09 11.46 -7.57
N LEU A 243 10.68 12.63 -7.35
CA LEU A 243 11.61 13.25 -8.31
C LEU A 243 12.89 12.42 -8.51
N LYS A 244 13.27 11.63 -7.50
CA LYS A 244 14.43 10.72 -7.51
C LYS A 244 14.04 9.36 -6.95
N GLY A 245 14.74 8.32 -7.37
CA GLY A 245 14.56 6.96 -6.83
C GLY A 245 13.18 6.36 -7.06
N ASN A 246 12.50 6.67 -8.17
CA ASN A 246 11.14 6.16 -8.42
C ASN A 246 11.15 4.65 -8.76
N ARG A 247 11.29 3.81 -7.72
CA ARG A 247 11.28 2.34 -7.72
C ARG A 247 10.21 1.84 -6.77
#